data_AF-A0A955NHK7-F1
#
_entry.id   AF-A0A955NHK7-F1
#
_cell.length_a   1.000
_cell.length_b   1.000
_cell.length_c   1.000
_cell.angle_alpha   90.00
_cell.angle_beta   90.00
_cell.angle_gamma   90.00
#
_symmetry.space_group_name_H-M   'P 1'
#
loop_
_entity.id
_entity.type
_entity.pdbx_description
1 polymer ?
#
loop_
_entity_poly.entity_id
_entity_poly.type
_entity_poly.pdbx_seq_one_letter_code
_entity_poly.pdbx_strand_id
1 'polypeptide(L)'
;MEGLGNDYIYFDCLDETLENPSAVAPRLSDRHFGIGGDGIVLILPSDKADFRMRMFNADGSEAEMCGNAIRCVGKFLYERGRTQASEIAVETGSGILDLQLRVQENEVTGV
;
A
#
# COMPACT_ATOMS: atom_id res chain seq x y z
N MET A 1 -8.99 -1.26 -0.87
CA MET A 1 -8.83 -1.81 -2.25
C MET A 1 -8.57 -3.29 -2.11
N GLU A 2 -8.92 -4.10 -3.11
CA GLU A 2 -8.60 -5.53 -3.12
C GLU A 2 -7.68 -5.89 -4.27
N GLY A 3 -6.84 -6.89 -4.05
CA GLY A 3 -6.02 -7.50 -5.09
C GLY A 3 -6.06 -9.02 -4.97
N LEU A 4 -6.65 -9.69 -5.97
CA LEU A 4 -6.79 -11.14 -6.02
C LEU A 4 -7.43 -11.75 -4.76
N GLY A 5 -8.41 -11.04 -4.18
CA GLY A 5 -9.15 -11.50 -3.01
C GLY A 5 -8.54 -11.13 -1.65
N ASN A 6 -7.39 -10.43 -1.61
CA ASN A 6 -6.89 -9.82 -0.37
C ASN A 6 -7.31 -8.35 -0.30
N ASP A 7 -7.93 -7.93 0.80
CA ASP A 7 -8.39 -6.57 1.01
C ASP A 7 -7.55 -5.84 2.08
N TYR A 8 -6.96 -4.70 1.72
CA TYR A 8 -6.20 -3.88 2.66
C TYR A 8 -6.75 -2.45 2.71
N ILE A 9 -6.54 -1.82 3.87
CA ILE A 9 -6.84 -0.41 4.10
C ILE A 9 -5.56 0.39 3.84
N TYR A 10 -5.60 1.29 2.87
CA TYR A 10 -4.42 2.02 2.42
C TYR A 10 -4.39 3.42 3.02
N PHE A 11 -3.24 3.79 3.55
CA PHE A 11 -2.95 5.11 4.09
C PHE A 11 -1.92 5.81 3.22
N ASP A 12 -2.29 6.98 2.73
CA ASP A 12 -1.33 7.92 2.15
C ASP A 12 -0.61 8.64 3.30
N CYS A 13 0.64 8.26 3.52
CA CYS A 13 1.51 8.81 4.55
C CYS A 13 2.71 9.54 3.94
N LEU A 14 2.53 10.17 2.77
CA LEU A 14 3.57 10.98 2.14
C LEU A 14 3.78 12.32 2.84
N ASP A 15 2.67 12.94 3.28
CA ASP A 15 2.67 14.23 3.96
C ASP A 15 2.30 14.11 5.45
N GLU A 16 1.68 13.00 5.85
CA GLU A 16 1.16 12.75 7.19
C GLU A 16 1.68 11.42 7.74
N THR A 17 1.80 11.30 9.07
CA THR A 17 2.28 10.08 9.71
C THR A 17 1.15 9.40 10.49
N LEU A 18 0.92 8.12 10.21
CA LEU A 18 0.08 7.28 11.06
C LEU A 18 0.88 6.77 12.26
N GLU A 19 0.55 7.25 13.46
CA GLU A 19 1.20 6.80 14.69
C GLU A 19 0.74 5.39 15.11
N ASN A 20 1.69 4.60 15.63
CA ASN A 20 1.45 3.25 16.17
C ASN A 20 0.64 2.32 15.23
N PRO A 21 1.08 2.10 13.98
CA PRO A 21 0.32 1.32 13.00
C PRO A 21 0.03 -0.11 13.46
N SER A 22 0.90 -0.73 14.25
CA SER A 22 0.67 -2.06 14.83
C SER A 22 -0.51 -2.11 15.81
N ALA A 23 -0.80 -1.02 16.51
CA ALA A 23 -1.96 -0.93 17.40
C ALA A 23 -3.23 -0.50 16.64
N VAL A 24 -3.05 0.24 15.54
CA VAL A 24 -4.17 0.71 14.69
C VAL A 24 -4.70 -0.41 13.81
N ALA A 25 -3.82 -1.25 13.24
CA ALA A 25 -4.22 -2.29 12.28
C ALA A 25 -5.33 -3.22 12.82
N PRO A 26 -5.22 -3.81 14.03
CA PRO A 26 -6.29 -4.68 14.55
C PRO A 26 -7.64 -3.99 14.70
N ARG A 27 -7.63 -2.72 15.11
CA ARG A 27 -8.86 -1.95 15.35
C ARG A 27 -9.57 -1.62 14.04
N LEU A 28 -8.82 -1.32 12.98
CA LEU A 28 -9.39 -0.99 11.68
C LEU A 28 -9.75 -2.23 10.87
N SER A 29 -8.97 -3.31 10.99
CA SER A 29 -9.20 -4.57 10.30
C SER A 29 -10.35 -5.40 10.88
N ASP A 30 -10.81 -5.10 12.11
CA ASP A 30 -12.01 -5.72 12.67
C ASP A 30 -13.21 -5.53 11.73
N ARG A 31 -13.79 -6.62 11.25
CA ARG A 31 -14.88 -6.60 10.26
C ARG A 31 -16.26 -6.24 10.86
N HIS A 32 -16.41 -6.24 12.18
CA HIS A 32 -17.66 -5.90 12.86
C HIS A 32 -17.68 -4.46 13.35
N PHE A 33 -16.55 -3.97 13.86
CA PHE A 33 -16.45 -2.67 14.53
C PHE A 33 -15.47 -1.70 13.85
N GLY A 34 -14.65 -2.20 12.93
CA GLY A 34 -13.73 -1.41 12.11
C GLY A 34 -14.24 -1.24 10.68
N ILE A 35 -13.31 -0.96 9.77
CA ILE A 35 -13.56 -0.92 8.32
C ILE A 35 -13.65 -2.34 7.77
N GLY A 36 -12.84 -3.26 8.32
CA GLY A 36 -12.69 -4.61 7.84
C GLY A 36 -11.63 -4.74 6.75
N GLY A 37 -10.73 -5.71 6.90
CA GLY A 37 -9.72 -6.07 5.91
C GLY A 37 -8.63 -6.95 6.49
N ASP A 38 -7.77 -7.51 5.65
CA ASP A 38 -6.65 -8.38 6.04
C ASP A 38 -5.52 -7.64 6.75
N GLY A 39 -5.54 -6.30 6.71
CA GLY A 39 -4.55 -5.45 7.34
C GLY A 39 -4.60 -4.01 6.86
N ILE A 40 -3.55 -3.26 7.18
CA ILE A 40 -3.32 -1.91 6.68
C ILE A 40 -2.01 -1.83 5.89
N VAL A 41 -1.98 -0.95 4.89
CA VAL A 41 -0.81 -0.64 4.07
C VAL A 41 -0.55 0.86 4.17
N LEU A 42 0.68 1.23 4.51
CA LEU A 42 1.13 2.61 4.60
C LEU A 42 2.05 2.90 3.41
N ILE A 43 1.74 3.98 2.70
CA ILE A 43 2.55 4.50 1.59
C ILE A 43 3.32 5.71 2.12
N LEU A 44 4.63 5.63 2.12
CA LEU A 44 5.54 6.52 2.85
C LEU A 44 6.59 7.10 1.90
N PRO A 45 7.24 8.21 2.27
CA PRO A 45 8.45 8.64 1.57
C PRO A 45 9.58 7.60 1.74
N SER A 46 10.48 7.53 0.76
CA SER A 46 11.69 6.70 0.81
C SER A 46 12.92 7.53 0.48
N ASP A 47 14.04 7.21 1.12
CA ASP A 47 15.36 7.78 0.79
C ASP A 47 16.11 6.94 -0.28
N LYS A 48 15.54 5.79 -0.68
CA LYS A 48 16.21 4.80 -1.55
C LYS A 48 15.44 4.47 -2.82
N ALA A 49 14.16 4.80 -2.87
CA ALA A 49 13.24 4.51 -3.97
C ALA A 49 12.27 5.68 -4.13
N ASP A 50 11.35 5.63 -5.10
CA ASP A 50 10.36 6.69 -5.29
C ASP A 50 9.37 6.74 -4.11
N PHE A 51 9.00 5.56 -3.60
CA PHE A 51 8.07 5.41 -2.47
C PHE A 51 8.50 4.26 -1.57
N ARG A 52 7.93 4.20 -0.37
CA ARG A 52 8.07 3.08 0.56
C ARG A 52 6.70 2.52 0.93
N MET A 53 6.60 1.20 1.00
CA MET A 53 5.44 0.49 1.52
C MET A 53 5.78 -0.17 2.85
N ARG A 54 4.90 0.00 3.84
CA ARG A 54 4.86 -0.85 5.05
C ARG A 54 3.50 -1.52 5.16
N MET A 55 3.47 -2.78 5.59
CA MET A 55 2.23 -3.54 5.73
C MET A 55 2.12 -4.13 7.12
N PHE A 56 0.93 -3.99 7.71
CA PHE A 56 0.59 -4.60 8.99
C PHE A 56 -0.61 -5.50 8.81
N ASN A 57 -0.52 -6.72 9.31
CA ASN A 57 -1.63 -7.67 9.30
C ASN A 57 -2.72 -7.24 10.30
N ALA A 58 -3.90 -7.86 10.19
CA ALA A 58 -5.01 -7.64 11.12
C ALA A 58 -4.69 -7.94 12.59
N ASP A 59 -3.62 -8.67 12.91
CA ASP A 59 -3.16 -8.89 14.28
C ASP A 59 -2.15 -7.84 14.78
N GLY A 60 -1.79 -6.88 13.93
CA GLY A 60 -0.83 -5.81 14.23
C GLY A 60 0.63 -6.17 13.94
N SER A 61 0.92 -7.40 13.52
CA SER A 61 2.27 -7.79 13.08
C SER A 61 2.66 -7.09 11.77
N GLU A 62 3.91 -6.63 11.69
CA GLU A 62 4.45 -6.07 10.45
C GLU A 62 4.93 -7.21 9.54
N ALA A 63 4.53 -7.18 8.28
CA ALA A 63 4.94 -8.14 7.27
C ALA A 63 5.97 -7.52 6.33
N GLU A 64 6.92 -8.33 5.86
CA GLU A 64 7.97 -7.85 4.97
C GLU A 64 7.44 -7.49 3.58
N MET A 65 6.52 -8.29 3.03
CA MET A 65 5.87 -8.03 1.75
C MET A 65 4.59 -8.87 1.58
N CYS A 66 3.61 -8.30 0.87
CA CYS A 66 2.53 -9.06 0.23
C CYS A 66 2.44 -8.63 -1.23
N GLY A 67 2.70 -9.54 -2.17
CA GLY A 67 2.67 -9.26 -3.61
C GLY A 67 1.29 -8.81 -4.14
N ASN A 68 0.22 -9.04 -3.37
CA ASN A 68 -1.11 -8.53 -3.73
C ASN A 68 -1.29 -7.05 -3.32
N ALA A 69 -0.74 -6.65 -2.17
CA ALA A 69 -0.84 -5.27 -1.70
C ALA A 69 -0.06 -4.29 -2.60
N ILE A 70 1.13 -4.69 -3.07
CA ILE A 70 2.00 -3.82 -3.87
C ILE A 70 1.38 -3.41 -5.22
N ARG A 71 0.55 -4.27 -5.82
CA ARG A 71 -0.18 -3.94 -7.06
C ARG A 71 -1.16 -2.78 -6.85
N CYS A 72 -1.87 -2.81 -5.72
CA CYS A 72 -2.78 -1.73 -5.36
C CYS A 72 -2.02 -0.44 -5.00
N VAL A 73 -0.81 -0.52 -4.46
CA VAL A 73 0.03 0.68 -4.20
C VAL A 73 0.35 1.42 -5.50
N GLY A 74 0.78 0.71 -6.55
CA GLY A 74 1.07 1.32 -7.85
C GLY A 74 -0.15 2.05 -8.43
N LYS A 75 -1.31 1.37 -8.43
CA LYS A 75 -2.60 1.97 -8.84
C LYS A 75 -2.96 3.20 -8.00
N PHE A 76 -2.85 3.10 -6.67
CA PHE A 76 -3.16 4.19 -5.75
C PHE A 76 -2.31 5.42 -6.01
N LEU A 77 -1.00 5.26 -6.14
CA LEU A 77 -0.06 6.36 -6.35
C LEU A 77 -0.37 7.13 -7.65
N TYR A 78 -0.67 6.41 -8.73
CA TYR A 78 -1.00 7.02 -10.02
C TYR A 78 -2.35 7.73 -9.98
N GLU A 79 -3.41 7.04 -9.54
CA GLU A 79 -4.78 7.58 -9.56
C GLU A 79 -5.02 8.68 -8.53
N ARG A 80 -4.25 8.72 -7.44
CA ARG A 80 -4.25 9.84 -6.47
C ARG A 80 -3.36 11.01 -6.90
N GLY A 81 -2.71 10.93 -8.06
CA GLY A 81 -1.84 11.98 -8.58
C GLY A 81 -0.55 12.17 -7.78
N ARG A 82 -0.13 11.17 -6.99
CA ARG A 82 1.16 11.17 -6.29
C ARG A 82 2.33 10.87 -7.22
N THR A 83 2.06 10.27 -8.37
CA THR A 83 3.00 10.13 -9.49
C THR A 83 2.24 10.16 -10.83
N GLN A 84 2.95 10.44 -11.91
CA GLN A 84 2.50 10.24 -13.30
C GLN A 84 3.42 9.28 -14.06
N ALA A 85 4.39 8.67 -13.37
CA ALA A 85 5.28 7.69 -13.95
C ALA A 85 4.57 6.34 -14.10
N SER A 86 4.79 5.68 -15.24
CA SER A 86 4.35 4.29 -15.46
C SER A 86 5.35 3.26 -14.95
N GLU A 87 6.53 3.69 -14.52
CA GLU A 87 7.55 2.85 -13.89
C GLU A 87 7.93 3.51 -12.56
N ILE A 88 7.83 2.78 -11.46
CA ILE A 88 8.14 3.28 -10.11
C ILE A 88 8.90 2.23 -9.31
N ALA A 89 9.87 2.67 -8.52
CA ALA A 89 10.56 1.85 -7.54
C ALA A 89 9.90 2.02 -6.16
N VAL A 90 9.57 0.90 -5.50
CA VAL A 90 8.97 0.89 -4.17
C VAL A 90 9.82 0.09 -3.19
N GLU A 91 10.28 0.75 -2.12
CA GLU A 91 10.96 0.11 -1.00
C GLU A 91 9.96 -0.70 -0.17
N THR A 92 10.26 -1.96 0.09
CA THR A 92 9.47 -2.86 0.95
C THR A 92 10.35 -3.47 2.03
N GLY A 93 9.76 -4.22 2.97
CA GLY A 93 10.52 -4.95 3.98
C GLY A 93 11.43 -6.04 3.38
N SER A 94 11.11 -6.55 2.19
CA SER A 94 11.93 -7.54 1.46
C SER A 94 12.90 -6.92 0.43
N GLY A 95 13.02 -5.59 0.37
CA GLY A 95 13.87 -4.87 -0.59
C GLY A 95 13.08 -3.97 -1.55
N ILE A 96 13.77 -3.40 -2.54
CA ILE A 96 13.17 -2.50 -3.53
C ILE A 96 12.58 -3.34 -4.68
N LEU A 97 11.37 -2.99 -5.09
CA LEU A 97 10.67 -3.60 -6.22
C LEU A 97 10.36 -2.54 -7.28
N ASP A 98 10.68 -2.84 -8.53
CA ASP A 98 10.27 -2.04 -9.68
C ASP A 98 8.89 -2.48 -10.17
N LEU A 99 7.96 -1.53 -10.26
CA LEU A 99 6.59 -1.76 -10.72
C LEU A 99 6.39 -1.12 -12.08
N GLN A 100 5.71 -1.84 -12.99
CA GLN A 100 5.32 -1.34 -14.30
C GLN A 100 3.80 -1.21 -14.38
N LEU A 101 3.31 0.02 -14.41
CA LEU A 101 1.88 0.33 -14.47
C LEU A 101 1.40 0.36 -15.93
N ARG A 102 0.35 -0.39 -16.22
CA ARG A 102 -0.37 -0.31 -17.50
C ARG A 102 -1.48 0.73 -17.39
N VAL A 103 -1.26 1.89 -17.97
CA VAL A 103 -2.19 3.02 -17.94
C VAL A 103 -2.98 3.10 -19.25
N GLN A 104 -4.31 3.23 -19.16
CA GLN A 104 -5.18 3.57 -20.28
C GLN A 104 -6.13 4.68 -19.83
N GLU A 105 -6.26 5.75 -20.63
CA GLU A 105 -7.19 6.87 -20.34
C GLU A 105 -7.05 7.46 -18.92
N ASN A 106 -5.81 7.53 -18.40
CA ASN A 106 -5.45 7.93 -17.03
C ASN A 106 -5.90 6.99 -15.89
N GLU A 107 -6.33 5.77 -16.21
CA GLU A 107 -6.63 4.73 -15.23
C GLU A 107 -5.56 3.62 -15.27
N VAL A 108 -5.19 3.09 -14.10
CA VAL A 108 -4.30 1.93 -14.03
C VAL A 108 -5.13 0.66 -14.22
N THR A 109 -4.88 -0.03 -15.32
CA THR A 109 -5.54 -1.28 -15.73
C THR A 109 -4.77 -2.54 -15.32
N GLY A 110 -3.51 -2.39 -14.90
CA GLY A 110 -2.69 -3.50 -14.42
C GLY A 110 -1.34 -3.05 -13.87
N VAL A 111 -0.74 -3.92 -13.05
CA VAL A 111 0.59 -3.81 -12.44
C VAL A 111 1.28 -5.18 -12.52
#